data_AF-A0A2I0CWJ8-F1
#
_entry.id   AF-A0A2I0CWJ8-F1
#
_cell.length_a   1.000
_cell.length_b   1.000
_cell.length_c   1.000
_cell.angle_alpha   90.00
_cell.angle_beta   90.00
_cell.angle_gamma   90.00
#
_symmetry.space_group_name_H-M   'P 1'
#
loop_
_entity.id
_entity.type
_entity.pdbx_description
1 polymer ?
#
loop_
_entity_poly.entity_id
_entity_poly.type
_entity_poly.pdbx_seq_one_letter_code
_entity_poly.pdbx_strand_id
1 'polypeptide(L)'
;MNAKEVFLVVAFLLAGTLLNIGYPVVAMAYAIPVSIEFVIAAYCLVAMLVVPLRMAEIAAIGILAGILTILSNYVHIVTLISGHASWPALCMAFANLASEPAGIIVCFIAFPCLAARVRAAAPFAAAFLATIASGLTYLALLLLLPPHIPATQPGFLEAFLMRVVIAAIVNAVVVQVVFMVADQPVKRYLAGPDA
;
A
#
# COMPACT_ATOMS: atom_id res chain seq x y z
N MET A 1 7.01 18.78 6.23
CA MET A 1 7.71 18.40 4.99
C MET A 1 8.14 19.61 4.19
N ASN A 2 9.31 19.54 3.55
CA ASN A 2 9.78 20.50 2.55
C ASN A 2 9.28 20.13 1.13
N ALA A 3 9.48 21.01 0.15
CA ALA A 3 8.98 20.80 -1.22
C ALA A 3 9.55 19.54 -1.91
N LYS A 4 10.81 19.19 -1.63
CA LYS A 4 11.48 18.01 -2.20
C LYS A 4 10.87 16.72 -1.65
N GLU A 5 10.61 16.67 -0.36
CA GLU A 5 9.94 15.54 0.30
C GLU A 5 8.54 15.36 -0.27
N VAL A 6 7.75 16.45 -0.36
CA VAL A 6 6.41 16.41 -0.96
C VAL A 6 6.46 15.88 -2.39
N PHE A 7 7.42 16.36 -3.20
CA PHE A 7 7.60 15.86 -4.56
C PHE A 7 7.85 14.35 -4.61
N LEU A 8 8.76 13.82 -3.78
CA LEU A 8 9.03 12.39 -3.74
C LEU A 8 7.80 11.59 -3.29
N VAL A 9 7.10 12.04 -2.25
CA VAL A 9 5.87 11.39 -1.79
C VAL A 9 4.86 11.30 -2.92
N VAL A 10 4.59 12.40 -3.60
CA VAL A 10 3.65 12.46 -4.73
C VAL A 10 4.13 11.56 -5.87
N ALA A 11 5.41 11.61 -6.24
CA ALA A 11 5.96 10.81 -7.33
C ALA A 11 5.83 9.30 -7.08
N PHE A 12 6.23 8.82 -5.89
CA PHE A 12 6.10 7.41 -5.54
C PHE A 12 4.63 6.97 -5.49
N LEU A 13 3.76 7.73 -4.83
CA LEU A 13 2.34 7.39 -4.74
C LEU A 13 1.66 7.38 -6.11
N LEU A 14 1.96 8.35 -6.99
CA LEU A 14 1.44 8.36 -8.36
C LEU A 14 1.95 7.16 -9.16
N ALA A 15 3.23 6.83 -9.07
CA ALA A 15 3.78 5.66 -9.73
C ALA A 15 3.09 4.37 -9.26
N GLY A 16 2.93 4.20 -7.94
CA GLY A 16 2.20 3.07 -7.37
C GLY A 16 0.75 3.01 -7.84
N THR A 17 0.05 4.15 -7.88
CA THR A 17 -1.34 4.24 -8.34
C THR A 17 -1.49 3.87 -9.81
N LEU A 18 -0.61 4.38 -10.68
CA LEU A 18 -0.61 4.06 -12.11
C LEU A 18 -0.34 2.58 -12.36
N LEU A 19 0.59 1.99 -11.61
CA LEU A 19 0.83 0.55 -11.65
C LEU A 19 -0.39 -0.24 -11.16
N ASN A 20 -1.07 0.22 -10.11
CA ASN A 20 -2.29 -0.44 -9.60
C ASN A 20 -3.43 -0.43 -10.63
N ILE A 21 -3.52 0.63 -11.45
CA ILE A 21 -4.51 0.73 -12.54
C ILE A 21 -4.11 -0.15 -13.73
N GLY A 22 -2.84 -0.08 -14.15
CA GLY A 22 -2.38 -0.73 -15.38
C GLY A 22 -2.12 -2.23 -15.23
N TYR A 23 -1.64 -2.67 -14.07
CA TYR A 23 -1.23 -4.05 -13.86
C TYR A 23 -2.37 -5.07 -13.99
N PRO A 24 -3.61 -4.84 -13.50
CA PRO A 24 -4.71 -5.78 -13.74
C PRO A 24 -4.96 -6.07 -15.23
N VAL A 25 -4.79 -5.07 -16.11
CA VAL A 25 -4.92 -5.25 -17.57
C VAL A 25 -3.83 -6.19 -18.10
N VAL A 26 -2.58 -5.98 -17.66
CA VAL A 26 -1.44 -6.84 -18.01
C VAL A 26 -1.63 -8.24 -17.44
N ALA A 27 -2.01 -8.36 -16.17
CA ALA A 27 -2.24 -9.63 -15.51
C ALA A 27 -3.33 -10.44 -16.20
N MET A 28 -4.42 -9.81 -16.64
CA MET A 28 -5.45 -10.47 -17.44
C MET A 28 -4.93 -10.89 -18.82
N ALA A 29 -4.17 -10.03 -19.51
CA ALA A 29 -3.61 -10.34 -20.83
C ALA A 29 -2.65 -11.53 -20.81
N TYR A 30 -1.93 -11.74 -19.71
CA TYR A 30 -0.93 -12.81 -19.54
C TYR A 30 -1.36 -13.92 -18.57
N ALA A 31 -2.63 -13.96 -18.16
CA ALA A 31 -3.17 -14.94 -17.19
C ALA A 31 -2.33 -15.06 -15.89
N ILE A 32 -1.82 -13.95 -15.38
CA ILE A 32 -1.02 -13.90 -14.14
C ILE A 32 -1.98 -13.90 -12.94
N PRO A 33 -2.00 -14.94 -12.09
CA PRO A 33 -2.99 -15.11 -11.02
C PRO A 33 -2.58 -14.38 -9.73
N VAL A 34 -1.96 -13.20 -9.84
CA VAL A 34 -1.42 -12.46 -8.69
C VAL A 34 -2.05 -11.09 -8.67
N SER A 35 -2.84 -10.79 -7.63
CA SER A 35 -3.23 -9.42 -7.33
C SER A 35 -2.10 -8.74 -6.56
N ILE A 36 -1.63 -7.61 -7.07
CA ILE A 36 -0.59 -6.79 -6.43
C ILE A 36 -1.23 -5.47 -6.04
N GLU A 37 -0.89 -4.98 -4.85
CA GLU A 37 -1.34 -3.66 -4.37
C GLU A 37 -0.14 -2.71 -4.37
N PHE A 38 0.12 -2.08 -5.52
CA PHE A 38 1.33 -1.27 -5.73
C PHE A 38 1.33 0.04 -4.94
N VAL A 39 0.16 0.52 -4.53
CA VAL A 39 0.04 1.69 -3.65
C VAL A 39 0.71 1.42 -2.29
N ILE A 40 0.59 0.17 -1.78
CA ILE A 40 1.25 -0.27 -0.54
C ILE A 40 2.76 -0.24 -0.67
N ALA A 41 3.28 -0.83 -1.75
CA ALA A 41 4.71 -0.80 -2.03
C ALA A 41 5.24 0.65 -2.13
N ALA A 42 4.48 1.53 -2.79
CA ALA A 42 4.84 2.93 -2.95
C ALA A 42 4.93 3.69 -1.62
N TYR A 43 3.91 3.59 -0.74
CA TYR A 43 3.99 4.29 0.54
C TYR A 43 5.02 3.68 1.48
N CYS A 44 5.30 2.37 1.37
CA CYS A 44 6.36 1.73 2.13
C CYS A 44 7.72 2.31 1.75
N LEU A 45 7.98 2.47 0.44
CA LEU A 45 9.18 3.15 -0.06
C LEU A 45 9.27 4.58 0.44
N VAL A 46 8.15 5.33 0.42
CA VAL A 46 8.12 6.69 0.97
C VAL A 46 8.52 6.70 2.45
N ALA A 47 7.91 5.85 3.28
CA ALA A 47 8.18 5.78 4.71
C ALA A 47 9.64 5.40 5.04
N MET A 48 10.30 4.65 4.15
CA MET A 48 11.70 4.22 4.32
C MET A 48 12.72 5.21 3.75
N LEU A 49 12.41 5.86 2.61
CA LEU A 49 13.35 6.69 1.83
C LEU A 49 13.26 8.17 2.19
N VAL A 50 12.07 8.66 2.51
CA VAL A 50 11.82 10.07 2.83
C VAL A 50 11.85 10.19 4.36
N VAL A 51 13.03 10.27 4.94
CA VAL A 51 13.23 10.40 6.40
C VAL A 51 13.96 11.72 6.67
N PRO A 52 13.58 12.48 7.71
CA PRO A 52 12.61 12.16 8.77
C PRO A 52 11.17 12.59 8.47
N LEU A 53 10.22 11.68 8.72
CA LEU A 53 8.77 11.98 8.71
C LEU A 53 8.20 11.96 10.13
N ARG A 54 7.18 12.78 10.36
CA ARG A 54 6.40 12.81 11.61
C ARG A 54 5.22 11.84 11.51
N MET A 55 4.74 11.34 12.66
CA MET A 55 3.55 10.46 12.69
C MET A 55 2.32 11.05 12.01
N ALA A 56 2.10 12.37 12.14
CA ALA A 56 1.01 13.05 11.45
C ALA A 56 1.16 13.03 9.91
N GLU A 57 2.40 13.14 9.40
CA GLU A 57 2.70 13.07 7.98
C GLU A 57 2.51 11.65 7.46
N ILE A 58 2.96 10.63 8.22
CA ILE A 58 2.74 9.21 7.92
C ILE A 58 1.25 8.88 7.86
N ALA A 59 0.47 9.34 8.85
CA ALA A 59 -0.98 9.14 8.84
C ALA A 59 -1.65 9.81 7.63
N ALA A 60 -1.23 11.04 7.29
CA ALA A 60 -1.74 11.74 6.10
C ALA A 60 -1.39 11.02 4.79
N ILE A 61 -0.16 10.51 4.66
CA ILE A 61 0.26 9.70 3.50
C ILE A 61 -0.57 8.41 3.43
N GLY A 62 -0.83 7.77 4.56
CA GLY A 62 -1.69 6.58 4.64
C GLY A 62 -3.13 6.86 4.20
N ILE A 63 -3.72 7.97 4.65
CA ILE A 63 -5.07 8.39 4.22
C ILE A 63 -5.07 8.66 2.71
N LEU A 64 -4.06 9.38 2.21
CA LEU A 64 -3.92 9.66 0.77
C LEU A 64 -3.77 8.36 -0.03
N ALA A 65 -2.97 7.41 0.44
CA ALA A 65 -2.83 6.09 -0.15
C ALA A 65 -4.16 5.32 -0.15
N GLY A 66 -4.95 5.40 0.92
CA GLY A 66 -6.29 4.82 0.99
C GLY A 66 -7.23 5.41 -0.07
N ILE A 67 -7.23 6.73 -0.24
CA ILE A 67 -7.98 7.42 -1.30
C ILE A 67 -7.52 6.95 -2.68
N LEU A 68 -6.21 6.92 -2.92
CA LEU A 68 -5.64 6.48 -4.20
C LEU A 68 -5.97 5.01 -4.50
N THR A 69 -6.00 4.15 -3.49
CA THR A 69 -6.37 2.74 -3.63
C THR A 69 -7.83 2.62 -4.06
N ILE A 70 -8.74 3.37 -3.43
CA ILE A 70 -10.16 3.46 -3.85
C ILE A 70 -10.26 3.94 -5.30
N LEU A 71 -9.54 5.01 -5.65
CA LEU A 71 -9.56 5.57 -7.00
C LEU A 71 -8.90 4.69 -8.05
N SER A 72 -7.96 3.82 -7.67
CA SER A 72 -7.29 2.90 -8.59
C SER A 72 -8.12 1.67 -8.92
N ASN A 73 -9.14 1.37 -8.12
CA ASN A 73 -9.96 0.19 -8.29
C ASN A 73 -11.17 0.47 -9.18
N TYR A 74 -11.23 -0.21 -10.32
CA TYR A 74 -12.29 -0.05 -11.32
C TYR A 74 -13.71 -0.22 -10.74
N VAL A 75 -13.90 -1.15 -9.81
CA VAL A 75 -15.22 -1.40 -9.19
C VAL A 75 -15.70 -0.16 -8.42
N HIS A 76 -14.81 0.50 -7.70
CA HIS A 76 -15.14 1.72 -6.96
C HIS A 76 -15.40 2.90 -7.90
N ILE A 77 -14.60 3.06 -8.96
CA ILE A 77 -14.81 4.11 -9.96
C ILE A 77 -16.17 3.96 -10.66
N VAL A 78 -16.51 2.77 -11.13
CA VAL A 78 -17.79 2.51 -11.78
C VAL A 78 -18.94 2.79 -10.80
N THR A 79 -18.79 2.38 -9.54
CA THR A 79 -19.80 2.65 -8.50
C THR A 79 -19.99 4.17 -8.28
N LEU A 80 -18.91 4.95 -8.22
CA LEU A 80 -18.93 6.40 -8.05
C LEU A 80 -19.58 7.11 -9.24
N ILE A 81 -19.17 6.77 -10.47
CA ILE A 81 -19.67 7.41 -11.69
C ILE A 81 -21.14 7.05 -11.95
N SER A 82 -21.52 5.80 -11.68
CA SER A 82 -22.88 5.33 -11.94
C SER A 82 -23.91 5.93 -10.98
N GLY A 83 -23.49 6.60 -9.89
CA GLY A 83 -24.39 7.11 -8.84
C GLY A 83 -25.07 6.01 -8.02
N HIS A 84 -24.79 4.74 -8.30
CA HIS A 84 -25.37 3.56 -7.64
C HIS A 84 -24.40 3.04 -6.58
N ALA A 85 -24.13 3.85 -5.55
CA ALA A 85 -23.34 3.43 -4.41
C ALA A 85 -24.09 2.36 -3.60
N SER A 86 -23.82 1.09 -3.90
CA SER A 86 -24.30 0.01 -3.07
C SER A 86 -23.58 0.03 -1.71
N TRP A 87 -24.31 -0.25 -0.64
CA TRP A 87 -23.75 -0.32 0.71
C TRP A 87 -22.49 -1.21 0.81
N PRO A 88 -22.41 -2.38 0.15
CA PRO A 88 -21.18 -3.19 0.10
C PRO A 88 -19.96 -2.47 -0.50
N ALA A 89 -20.17 -1.69 -1.58
CA ALA A 89 -19.10 -0.97 -2.24
C ALA A 89 -18.54 0.17 -1.37
N LEU A 90 -19.42 0.82 -0.59
CA LEU A 90 -19.01 1.81 0.41
C LEU A 90 -18.18 1.17 1.53
N CYS A 91 -18.61 0.01 2.06
CA CYS A 91 -17.87 -0.70 3.10
C CYS A 91 -16.46 -1.09 2.66
N MET A 92 -16.30 -1.61 1.44
CA MET A 92 -14.98 -1.91 0.87
C MET A 92 -14.12 -0.65 0.71
N ALA A 93 -14.72 0.50 0.35
CA ALA A 93 -13.99 1.76 0.25
C ALA A 93 -13.51 2.26 1.63
N PHE A 94 -14.36 2.19 2.66
CA PHE A 94 -13.96 2.52 4.04
C PHE A 94 -12.87 1.58 4.56
N ALA A 95 -12.98 0.29 4.26
CA ALA A 95 -11.98 -0.70 4.62
C ALA A 95 -10.61 -0.35 4.00
N ASN A 96 -10.56 0.00 2.70
CA ASN A 96 -9.35 0.49 2.06
C ASN A 96 -8.80 1.75 2.75
N LEU A 97 -9.66 2.75 2.97
CA LEU A 97 -9.28 4.02 3.57
C LEU A 97 -8.63 3.88 4.95
N ALA A 98 -9.11 2.94 5.76
CA ALA A 98 -8.59 2.69 7.09
C ALA A 98 -7.41 1.69 7.12
N SER A 99 -7.36 0.75 6.17
CA SER A 99 -6.28 -0.24 6.09
C SER A 99 -4.92 0.35 5.72
N GLU A 100 -4.87 1.35 4.83
CA GLU A 100 -3.59 1.92 4.40
C GLU A 100 -2.85 2.74 5.47
N PRO A 101 -3.52 3.56 6.30
CA PRO A 101 -2.92 4.12 7.51
C PRO A 101 -2.30 3.05 8.41
N ALA A 102 -2.98 1.93 8.63
CA ALA A 102 -2.44 0.85 9.46
C ALA A 102 -1.15 0.27 8.86
N GLY A 103 -1.16 -0.01 7.55
CA GLY A 103 0.01 -0.52 6.83
C GLY A 103 1.21 0.42 6.89
N ILE A 104 1.05 1.71 6.55
CA ILE A 104 2.16 2.66 6.54
C ILE A 104 2.71 2.92 7.95
N ILE A 105 1.86 2.95 8.98
CA ILE A 105 2.30 3.10 10.38
C ILE A 105 3.16 1.90 10.79
N VAL A 106 2.73 0.68 10.47
CA VAL A 106 3.51 -0.54 10.71
C VAL A 106 4.84 -0.50 9.96
N CYS A 107 4.84 -0.08 8.70
CA CYS A 107 6.07 0.09 7.92
C CYS A 107 7.05 1.07 8.58
N PHE A 108 6.54 2.25 8.95
CA PHE A 108 7.31 3.34 9.54
C PHE A 108 7.97 2.94 10.87
N ILE A 109 7.28 2.14 11.68
CA ILE A 109 7.80 1.65 12.97
C ILE A 109 8.74 0.44 12.75
N ALA A 110 8.34 -0.53 11.93
CA ALA A 110 9.06 -1.78 11.76
C ALA A 110 10.42 -1.57 11.08
N PHE A 111 10.49 -0.71 10.06
CA PHE A 111 11.71 -0.50 9.28
C PHE A 111 12.92 -0.08 10.13
N PRO A 112 12.90 0.98 10.95
CA PRO A 112 14.07 1.35 11.77
C PRO A 112 14.44 0.27 12.79
N CYS A 113 13.45 -0.41 13.41
CA CYS A 113 13.71 -1.52 14.33
C CYS A 113 14.41 -2.70 13.65
N LEU A 114 14.01 -3.02 12.43
CA LEU A 114 14.60 -4.09 11.62
C LEU A 114 15.95 -3.68 11.02
N ALA A 115 16.08 -2.44 10.54
CA ALA A 115 17.32 -1.93 9.95
C ALA A 115 18.47 -1.91 10.96
N ALA A 116 18.16 -1.75 12.26
CA ALA A 116 19.14 -1.87 13.34
C ALA A 116 19.67 -3.30 13.56
N ARG A 117 18.95 -4.34 13.10
CA ARG A 117 19.31 -5.76 13.34
C ARG A 117 19.66 -6.52 12.07
N VAL A 118 18.94 -6.29 10.97
CA VAL A 118 18.97 -7.06 9.72
C VAL A 118 18.91 -6.12 8.50
N ARG A 119 19.89 -5.21 8.39
CA ARG A 119 19.91 -4.10 7.41
C ARG A 119 19.59 -4.51 5.97
N ALA A 120 20.11 -5.65 5.51
CA ALA A 120 19.92 -6.11 4.13
C ALA A 120 18.47 -6.52 3.81
N ALA A 121 17.77 -7.12 4.78
CA ALA A 121 16.40 -7.64 4.61
C ALA A 121 15.33 -6.74 5.26
N ALA A 122 15.73 -5.63 5.88
CA ALA A 122 14.83 -4.73 6.58
C ALA A 122 13.74 -4.13 5.68
N PRO A 123 14.02 -3.67 4.43
CA PRO A 123 12.97 -3.18 3.53
C PRO A 123 11.94 -4.25 3.21
N PHE A 124 12.40 -5.46 2.84
CA PHE A 124 11.55 -6.61 2.59
C PHE A 124 10.63 -6.90 3.78
N ALA A 125 11.21 -7.09 4.97
CA ALA A 125 10.46 -7.48 6.16
C ALA A 125 9.47 -6.38 6.60
N ALA A 126 9.86 -5.10 6.52
CA ALA A 126 8.97 -4.00 6.87
C ALA A 126 7.78 -3.88 5.90
N ALA A 127 8.01 -4.00 4.58
CA ALA A 127 6.93 -3.98 3.59
C ALA A 127 6.03 -5.22 3.67
N PHE A 128 6.60 -6.39 3.98
CA PHE A 128 5.83 -7.60 4.24
C PHE A 128 4.88 -7.39 5.43
N LEU A 129 5.40 -6.95 6.57
CA LEU A 129 4.60 -6.68 7.77
C LEU A 129 3.55 -5.60 7.55
N ALA A 130 3.89 -4.54 6.80
CA ALA A 130 2.96 -3.49 6.43
C ALA A 130 1.79 -4.01 5.58
N THR A 131 2.08 -4.86 4.59
CA THR A 131 1.04 -5.44 3.73
C THR A 131 0.15 -6.42 4.50
N ILE A 132 0.71 -7.24 5.38
CA ILE A 132 -0.07 -8.11 6.28
C ILE A 132 -0.95 -7.26 7.19
N ALA A 133 -0.41 -6.20 7.81
CA ALA A 133 -1.17 -5.31 8.68
C ALA A 133 -2.34 -4.65 7.94
N SER A 134 -2.09 -4.07 6.76
CA SER A 134 -3.13 -3.48 5.91
C SER A 134 -4.19 -4.52 5.54
N GLY A 135 -3.79 -5.68 5.02
CA GLY A 135 -4.72 -6.75 4.62
C GLY A 135 -5.58 -7.29 5.77
N LEU A 136 -5.00 -7.46 6.97
CA LEU A 136 -5.75 -7.89 8.15
C LEU A 136 -6.67 -6.80 8.70
N THR A 137 -6.26 -5.53 8.66
CA THR A 137 -7.15 -4.40 9.00
C THR A 137 -8.33 -4.32 8.03
N TYR A 138 -8.07 -4.46 6.73
CA TYR A 138 -9.12 -4.51 5.71
C TYR A 138 -10.12 -5.65 5.98
N LEU A 139 -9.60 -6.86 6.22
CA LEU A 139 -10.43 -8.02 6.55
C LEU A 139 -11.26 -7.79 7.81
N ALA A 140 -10.64 -7.31 8.89
CA ALA A 140 -11.35 -7.04 10.14
C ALA A 140 -12.51 -6.06 9.92
N LEU A 141 -12.31 -5.01 9.13
CA LEU A 141 -13.36 -4.04 8.80
C LEU A 141 -14.48 -4.66 7.96
N LEU A 142 -14.15 -5.52 6.98
CA LEU A 142 -15.18 -6.25 6.22
C LEU A 142 -16.00 -7.21 7.09
N LEU A 143 -15.39 -7.81 8.12
CA LEU A 143 -16.10 -8.68 9.05
C LEU A 143 -17.02 -7.89 9.99
N LEU A 144 -16.62 -6.67 10.37
CA LEU A 144 -17.33 -5.83 11.34
C LEU A 144 -18.40 -4.93 10.71
N LEU A 145 -18.23 -4.50 9.45
CA LEU A 145 -19.16 -3.61 8.77
C LEU A 145 -20.30 -4.41 8.09
N PRO A 146 -21.58 -4.07 8.34
CA PRO A 146 -22.68 -4.64 7.57
C PRO A 146 -22.65 -4.11 6.13
N PRO A 147 -23.18 -4.84 5.14
CA PRO A 147 -23.61 -6.23 5.25
C PRO A 147 -22.33 -7.07 5.31
N HIS A 148 -22.27 -8.14 6.12
CA HIS A 148 -21.07 -8.97 6.35
C HIS A 148 -20.57 -9.74 5.10
N ILE A 149 -20.56 -9.10 3.93
CA ILE A 149 -20.25 -9.62 2.61
C ILE A 149 -18.73 -9.74 2.47
N PRO A 150 -18.19 -10.86 1.96
CA PRO A 150 -18.72 -12.20 1.74
C PRO A 150 -18.16 -13.17 2.80
N ALA A 151 -18.04 -12.74 4.06
CA ALA A 151 -17.54 -13.57 5.15
C ALA A 151 -18.38 -14.85 5.38
N THR A 152 -19.63 -14.82 4.91
CA THR A 152 -20.57 -15.95 4.93
C THR A 152 -20.42 -16.90 3.74
N GLN A 153 -19.63 -16.56 2.71
CA GLN A 153 -19.37 -17.44 1.58
C GLN A 153 -18.31 -18.49 1.94
N PRO A 154 -18.57 -19.79 1.74
CA PRO A 154 -17.59 -20.82 1.99
C PRO A 154 -16.33 -20.57 1.15
N GLY A 155 -15.16 -20.60 1.79
CA GLY A 155 -13.86 -20.40 1.14
C GLY A 155 -13.42 -18.93 0.97
N PHE A 156 -14.26 -17.94 1.30
CA PHE A 156 -13.86 -16.53 1.19
C PHE A 156 -12.64 -16.20 2.05
N LEU A 157 -12.67 -16.59 3.33
CA LEU A 157 -11.59 -16.29 4.27
C LEU A 157 -10.26 -16.90 3.81
N GLU A 158 -10.28 -18.16 3.37
CA GLU A 158 -9.10 -18.87 2.88
C GLU A 158 -8.52 -18.18 1.63
N ALA A 159 -9.36 -17.90 0.63
CA ALA A 159 -8.96 -17.21 -0.59
C ALA A 159 -8.42 -15.80 -0.30
N PHE A 160 -9.04 -15.09 0.63
CA PHE A 160 -8.61 -13.75 1.03
C PHE A 160 -7.26 -13.77 1.74
N LEU A 161 -7.07 -14.65 2.73
CA LEU A 161 -5.79 -14.77 3.43
C LEU A 161 -4.66 -15.19 2.48
N MET A 162 -4.93 -16.13 1.57
CA MET A 162 -3.98 -16.51 0.53
C MET A 162 -3.59 -15.30 -0.34
N ARG A 163 -4.58 -14.51 -0.76
CA ARG A 163 -4.36 -13.27 -1.53
C ARG A 163 -3.48 -12.29 -0.76
N VAL A 164 -3.73 -12.08 0.53
CA VAL A 164 -2.94 -11.16 1.38
C VAL A 164 -1.49 -11.63 1.49
N VAL A 165 -1.24 -12.93 1.70
CA VAL A 165 0.13 -13.46 1.79
C VAL A 165 0.87 -13.29 0.47
N ILE A 166 0.24 -13.62 -0.66
CA ILE A 166 0.84 -13.44 -1.99
C ILE A 166 1.17 -11.96 -2.23
N ALA A 167 0.22 -11.06 -1.97
CA ALA A 167 0.43 -9.63 -2.12
C ALA A 167 1.57 -9.12 -1.23
N ALA A 168 1.65 -9.59 0.02
CA ALA A 168 2.71 -9.22 0.95
C ALA A 168 4.10 -9.65 0.47
N ILE A 169 4.22 -10.86 -0.07
CA ILE A 169 5.48 -11.35 -0.66
C ILE A 169 5.88 -10.47 -1.85
N VAL A 170 4.96 -10.24 -2.78
CA VAL A 170 5.27 -9.48 -4.01
C VAL A 170 5.63 -8.03 -3.68
N ASN A 171 4.84 -7.37 -2.83
CA ASN A 171 5.14 -6.01 -2.37
C ASN A 171 6.50 -5.94 -1.66
N ALA A 172 6.81 -6.92 -0.80
CA ALA A 172 8.10 -6.99 -0.13
C ALA A 172 9.27 -7.14 -1.11
N VAL A 173 9.14 -7.96 -2.15
CA VAL A 173 10.15 -8.09 -3.22
C VAL A 173 10.29 -6.78 -3.99
N VAL A 174 9.19 -6.17 -4.41
CA VAL A 174 9.21 -4.91 -5.17
C VAL A 174 9.87 -3.80 -4.34
N VAL A 175 9.47 -3.64 -3.08
CA VAL A 175 10.06 -2.65 -2.17
C VAL A 175 11.54 -2.92 -1.96
N GLN A 176 11.94 -4.17 -1.73
CA GLN A 176 13.35 -4.53 -1.55
C GLN A 176 14.19 -4.13 -2.77
N VAL A 177 13.77 -4.52 -3.97
CA VAL A 177 14.49 -4.23 -5.22
C VAL A 177 14.57 -2.73 -5.47
N VAL A 178 13.43 -2.03 -5.37
CA VAL A 178 13.38 -0.58 -5.62
C VAL A 178 14.18 0.18 -4.57
N PHE A 179 14.10 -0.20 -3.29
CA PHE A 179 14.87 0.43 -2.22
C PHE A 179 16.37 0.32 -2.46
N MET A 180 16.85 -0.85 -2.88
CA MET A 180 18.28 -1.06 -3.20
C MET A 180 18.80 -0.11 -4.28
N VAL A 181 17.95 0.26 -5.24
CA VAL A 181 18.32 1.16 -6.35
C VAL A 181 18.07 2.63 -6.01
N ALA A 182 17.01 2.93 -5.26
CA ALA A 182 16.54 4.29 -5.01
C ALA A 182 17.14 4.95 -3.74
N ASP A 183 17.65 4.19 -2.77
CA ASP A 183 18.15 4.72 -1.49
C ASP A 183 19.21 5.81 -1.66
N GLN A 184 20.25 5.54 -2.43
CA GLN A 184 21.35 6.50 -2.64
C GLN A 184 20.93 7.72 -3.47
N PRO A 185 20.25 7.58 -4.64
CA PRO A 185 19.75 8.72 -5.40
C PRO A 185 18.81 9.63 -4.60
N VAL A 186 17.88 9.05 -3.83
CA VAL A 186 16.92 9.82 -3.03
C VAL A 186 17.62 10.61 -1.94
N LYS A 187 18.59 10.00 -1.23
CA LYS A 187 19.39 10.70 -0.21
C LYS A 187 20.15 11.89 -0.78
N ARG A 188 20.77 11.72 -1.95
CA ARG A 188 21.47 12.83 -2.65
C ARG A 188 20.51 13.94 -3.04
N TYR A 189 19.34 13.60 -3.60
CA TYR A 189 18.33 14.58 -3.97
C TYR A 189 17.84 15.40 -2.76
N LEU A 190 17.59 14.72 -1.64
CA LEU A 190 17.16 15.36 -0.39
C LEU A 190 18.25 16.25 0.20
N ALA A 191 19.51 15.80 0.20
CA ALA A 191 20.65 16.56 0.72
C ALA A 191 20.92 17.85 -0.09
N GLY A 192 20.62 17.86 -1.39
CA GLY A 192 20.83 19.02 -2.27
C GLY A 192 22.19 19.06 -2.95
N PRO A 193 22.44 20.06 -3.80
CA PRO A 193 23.62 20.12 -4.67
C PRO A 193 24.97 20.31 -3.95
N ASP A 194 24.96 20.60 -2.64
CA ASP A 194 26.15 20.86 -1.83
C ASP A 194 26.64 19.64 -1.03
N ALA A 195 26.13 18.43 -1.33
CA ALA A 195 26.38 17.19 -0.59
C ALA A 195 27.10 16.09 -1.39
#